data_AF-A0A956L4H8-F1
#
_entry.id   AF-A0A956L4H8-F1
#
_cell.length_a   1.000
_cell.length_b   1.000
_cell.length_c   1.000
_cell.angle_alpha   90.00
_cell.angle_beta   90.00
_cell.angle_gamma   90.00
#
_symmetry.space_group_name_H-M   'P 1'
#
loop_
_entity.id
_entity.type
_entity.pdbx_description
1 polymer ?
#
loop_
_entity_poly.entity_id
_entity_poly.type
_entity_poly.pdbx_seq_one_letter_code
_entity_poly.pdbx_strand_id
1 'polypeptide(L)'
;MSDDAPELTDADFGRAMKASQRSRIMRGEIESGEDIAALRRFVGLSQAGFAEALGISVHTLRNWEQGRRKPEGPALALLRIAARHPHVVRENVTSAA
;
A
#
# COMPACT_ATOMS: atom_id res chain seq x y z
N MET A 1 16.51 -20.58 -9.43
CA MET A 1 16.55 -19.12 -9.59
C MET A 1 15.62 -18.59 -8.51
N SER A 2 16.15 -18.52 -7.29
CA SER A 2 15.39 -18.07 -6.13
C SER A 2 15.56 -16.57 -6.04
N ASP A 3 14.63 -15.86 -6.66
CA ASP A 3 14.50 -14.42 -6.56
C ASP A 3 13.59 -14.15 -5.34
N ASP A 4 14.07 -14.52 -4.15
CA ASP A 4 13.40 -14.12 -2.91
C ASP A 4 13.63 -12.61 -2.78
N ALA A 5 12.64 -11.83 -3.23
CA ALA A 5 12.57 -10.42 -2.90
C ALA A 5 12.77 -10.29 -1.38
N PRO A 6 13.71 -9.46 -0.91
CA PRO A 6 14.08 -9.43 0.49
C PRO A 6 12.82 -9.23 1.33
N GLU A 7 12.59 -10.17 2.25
CA GLU A 7 11.46 -10.17 3.17
C GLU A 7 11.49 -8.82 3.90
N LEU A 8 10.44 -8.00 3.73
CA LEU A 8 10.29 -6.73 4.45
C LEU A 8 10.34 -7.06 5.94
N THR A 9 11.43 -6.68 6.60
CA THR A 9 11.65 -7.04 8.00
C THR A 9 10.86 -6.11 8.90
N ASP A 10 10.46 -6.55 10.10
CA ASP A 10 9.81 -5.70 11.12
C ASP A 10 10.55 -4.38 11.41
N ALA A 11 11.87 -4.33 11.16
CA ALA A 11 12.66 -3.10 11.25
C ALA A 11 12.33 -2.08 10.13
N ASP A 12 12.00 -2.56 8.93
CA ASP A 12 11.49 -1.73 7.82
C ASP A 12 10.09 -1.17 8.14
N PHE A 13 9.28 -1.91 8.91
CA PHE A 13 7.97 -1.44 9.37
C PHE A 13 8.08 -0.21 10.29
N GLY A 14 9.11 -0.14 11.15
CA GLY A 14 9.23 0.91 12.17
C GLY A 14 9.57 2.31 11.65
N ARG A 15 10.24 2.42 10.48
CA ARG A 15 10.64 3.72 9.90
C ARG A 15 9.57 4.39 9.05
N ALA A 16 8.65 3.61 8.46
CA ALA A 16 7.72 4.09 7.45
C ALA A 16 6.30 4.39 7.97
N MET A 17 5.85 3.70 9.02
CA MET A 17 4.47 3.78 9.52
C MET A 17 4.36 3.35 10.99
N LYS A 18 3.55 4.05 11.79
CA LYS A 18 3.30 3.66 13.19
C LYS A 18 2.51 2.35 13.28
N ALA A 19 2.81 1.48 14.25
CA ALA A 19 2.09 0.22 14.45
C ALA A 19 0.57 0.39 14.67
N SER A 20 0.16 1.46 15.37
CA SER A 20 -1.26 1.80 15.56
C SER A 20 -1.94 2.18 14.25
N GLN A 21 -1.25 2.96 13.41
CA GLN A 21 -1.71 3.35 12.08
C GLN A 21 -1.89 2.13 11.18
N ARG A 22 -0.90 1.22 11.13
CA ARG A 22 -1.00 -0.04 10.41
C ARG A 22 -2.20 -0.88 10.88
N SER A 23 -2.34 -1.03 12.19
CA SER A 23 -3.43 -1.82 12.80
C SER A 23 -4.81 -1.28 12.42
N ARG A 24 -4.94 0.05 12.32
CA ARG A 24 -6.16 0.73 11.89
C ARG A 24 -6.47 0.46 10.41
N ILE A 25 -5.48 0.63 9.52
CA ILE A 25 -5.63 0.32 8.10
C ILE A 25 -6.02 -1.15 7.89
N MET A 26 -5.47 -2.09 8.67
CA MET A 26 -5.86 -3.52 8.60
C MET A 26 -7.33 -3.80 8.92
N ARG A 27 -7.98 -2.93 9.69
CA ARG A 27 -9.42 -2.97 9.98
C ARG A 27 -10.26 -2.27 8.92
N GLY A 28 -9.62 -1.62 7.93
CA GLY A 28 -10.30 -0.84 6.89
C GLY A 28 -10.64 0.58 7.34
N GLU A 29 -10.12 1.02 8.48
CA GLU A 29 -10.31 2.36 9.00
C GLU A 29 -9.26 3.28 8.36
N ILE A 30 -9.67 4.05 7.34
CA ILE A 30 -8.83 5.06 6.69
C ILE A 30 -9.25 6.44 7.20
N GLU A 31 -8.41 7.09 8.00
CA GLU A 31 -8.72 8.41 8.56
C GLU A 31 -8.33 9.54 7.61
N SER A 32 -7.23 9.36 6.87
CA SER A 32 -6.71 10.39 5.96
C SER A 32 -6.02 9.80 4.74
N GLY A 33 -5.81 10.64 3.72
CA GLY A 33 -4.98 10.27 2.57
C GLY A 33 -3.54 9.92 2.96
N GLU A 34 -3.05 10.46 4.07
CA GLU A 34 -1.72 10.13 4.61
C GLU A 34 -1.62 8.67 5.07
N ASP A 35 -2.72 8.03 5.48
CA ASP A 35 -2.72 6.58 5.77
C ASP A 35 -2.36 5.76 4.52
N ILE A 36 -2.88 6.17 3.36
CA ILE A 36 -2.64 5.50 2.08
C ILE A 36 -1.22 5.80 1.59
N ALA A 37 -0.77 7.05 1.72
CA ALA A 37 0.59 7.43 1.36
C ALA A 37 1.64 6.71 2.24
N ALA A 38 1.39 6.60 3.54
CA ALA A 38 2.24 5.85 4.46
C ALA A 38 2.26 4.36 4.12
N LEU A 39 1.10 3.76 3.84
CA LEU A 39 1.00 2.36 3.41
C LEU A 39 1.79 2.10 2.13
N ARG A 40 1.68 2.98 1.12
CA ARG A 40 2.44 2.84 -0.12
C ARG A 40 3.95 2.93 0.12
N ARG A 41 4.40 3.93 0.89
CA ARG A 41 5.83 4.09 1.22
C ARG A 41 6.35 2.88 1.98
N PHE A 42 5.52 2.33 2.86
CA PHE A 42 5.81 1.09 3.57
C PHE A 42 5.93 -0.13 2.61
N VAL A 43 5.02 -0.27 1.64
CA VAL A 43 5.14 -1.29 0.58
C VAL A 43 6.36 -1.04 -0.32
N GLY A 44 6.96 0.15 -0.29
CA GLY A 44 8.19 0.48 -1.01
C GLY A 44 7.97 0.78 -2.49
N LEU A 45 6.75 1.17 -2.88
CA LEU A 45 6.40 1.46 -4.27
C LEU A 45 6.23 2.96 -4.53
N SER A 46 6.52 3.36 -5.77
CA SER A 46 6.13 4.67 -6.29
C SER A 46 4.61 4.78 -6.39
N GLN A 47 4.06 5.99 -6.57
CA GLN A 47 2.62 6.15 -6.83
C GLN A 47 2.18 5.34 -8.06
N ALA A 48 3.03 5.27 -9.10
CA ALA A 48 2.72 4.51 -10.30
C ALA A 48 2.67 3.00 -10.00
N GLY A 49 3.73 2.45 -9.40
CA GLY A 49 3.81 1.02 -9.11
C GLY A 49 2.75 0.56 -8.11
N PHE A 50 2.43 1.37 -7.10
CA PHE A 50 1.36 1.03 -6.16
C PHE A 50 -0.02 1.08 -6.80
N ALA A 51 -0.28 2.06 -7.68
CA ALA A 51 -1.54 2.12 -8.42
C ALA A 51 -1.68 0.92 -9.37
N GLU A 52 -0.62 0.55 -10.08
CA GLU A 52 -0.54 -0.65 -10.92
C GLU A 52 -0.82 -1.91 -10.10
N ALA A 53 -0.15 -2.08 -8.95
CA ALA A 53 -0.33 -3.23 -8.07
C ALA A 53 -1.75 -3.39 -7.50
N LEU A 54 -2.48 -2.29 -7.37
CA LEU A 54 -3.87 -2.29 -6.93
C LEU A 54 -4.87 -2.33 -8.10
N GLY A 55 -4.39 -2.29 -9.35
CA GLY A 55 -5.25 -2.27 -10.54
C GLY A 55 -6.06 -0.98 -10.68
N ILE A 56 -5.53 0.16 -10.24
CA ILE A 56 -6.19 1.48 -10.31
C ILE A 56 -5.34 2.50 -11.07
N SER A 57 -5.96 3.60 -11.50
CA SER A 57 -5.20 4.70 -12.10
C SER A 57 -4.35 5.44 -11.05
N VAL A 58 -3.19 5.97 -11.47
CA VAL A 58 -2.37 6.86 -10.62
C VAL A 58 -3.17 8.09 -10.18
N HIS A 59 -4.11 8.56 -11.01
CA HIS A 59 -5.01 9.65 -10.66
C HIS A 59 -5.93 9.30 -9.49
N THR A 60 -6.48 8.08 -9.48
CA THR A 60 -7.28 7.55 -8.37
C THR A 60 -6.47 7.52 -7.07
N LEU A 61 -5.25 6.95 -7.12
CA LEU A 61 -4.38 6.91 -5.96
C LEU A 61 -4.04 8.32 -5.44
N ARG A 62 -3.72 9.26 -6.32
CA ARG A 62 -3.44 10.66 -5.93
C ARG A 62 -4.64 11.34 -5.29
N ASN A 63 -5.85 11.12 -5.81
CA ASN A 63 -7.07 11.65 -5.20
C ASN A 63 -7.27 11.11 -3.79
N TRP A 64 -6.92 9.85 -3.54
CA TRP A 64 -6.96 9.27 -2.21
C TRP A 64 -5.88 9.83 -1.29
N GLU A 65 -4.61 9.85 -1.72
CA GLU A 65 -3.49 10.36 -0.92
C GLU A 65 -3.65 11.84 -0.55
N GLN A 66 -4.27 12.64 -1.42
CA GLN A 66 -4.59 14.04 -1.15
C GLN A 66 -5.89 14.25 -0.37
N GLY A 67 -6.63 13.18 -0.05
CA GLY A 67 -7.90 13.26 0.67
C GLY A 67 -9.07 13.85 -0.14
N ARG A 68 -8.94 14.00 -1.46
CA ARG A 68 -10.02 14.49 -2.34
C ARG A 68 -11.15 13.46 -2.51
N ARG A 69 -10.81 12.18 -2.41
CA ARG A 69 -11.74 11.04 -2.45
C ARG A 69 -11.31 10.02 -1.40
N LYS A 70 -12.25 9.15 -0.99
CA LYS A 70 -11.97 8.03 -0.11
C LYS A 70 -12.02 6.70 -0.89
N PRO A 71 -11.20 5.70 -0.53
CA PRO A 71 -11.36 4.35 -1.06
C PRO A 71 -12.61 3.71 -0.46
N GLU A 72 -13.30 2.90 -1.26
CA GLU A 72 -14.54 2.23 -0.88
C GLU A 72 -14.57 0.80 -1.43
N GLY A 73 -15.40 -0.05 -0.83
CA GLY A 73 -15.66 -1.41 -1.34
C GLY A 73 -14.37 -2.22 -1.58
N PRO A 74 -14.15 -2.79 -2.79
CA PRO A 74 -12.97 -3.59 -3.09
C PRO A 74 -11.63 -2.87 -2.84
N ALA A 75 -11.57 -1.54 -3.00
CA ALA A 75 -10.35 -0.79 -2.73
C ALA A 75 -9.92 -0.88 -1.26
N LEU A 76 -10.87 -0.86 -0.31
CA LEU A 76 -10.56 -1.04 1.10
C LEU A 76 -10.02 -2.46 1.38
N ALA A 77 -10.56 -3.48 0.70
CA ALA A 77 -10.05 -4.84 0.83
C ALA A 77 -8.59 -4.94 0.35
N LEU A 78 -8.26 -4.32 -0.78
CA LEU A 78 -6.88 -4.30 -1.31
C LEU A 78 -5.92 -3.53 -0.40
N LEU A 79 -6.33 -2.39 0.16
CA LEU A 79 -5.52 -1.64 1.14
C LEU A 79 -5.28 -2.45 2.43
N ARG A 80 -6.26 -3.24 2.87
CA ARG A 80 -6.09 -4.17 4.01
C ARG A 80 -5.11 -5.29 3.68
N ILE A 81 -5.13 -5.81 2.46
CA ILE A 81 -4.15 -6.80 1.99
C ILE A 81 -2.76 -6.19 1.95
N ALA A 82 -2.58 -5.00 1.37
CA ALA A 82 -1.31 -4.29 1.38
C ALA A 82 -0.76 -4.07 2.80
N ALA A 83 -1.63 -3.80 3.79
CA ALA A 83 -1.20 -3.64 5.17
C ALA A 83 -0.77 -4.96 5.83
N ARG A 84 -1.43 -6.07 5.50
CA ARG A 84 -1.16 -7.41 6.08
C ARG A 84 -0.02 -8.14 5.38
N HIS A 85 0.00 -8.10 4.06
CA HIS A 85 0.87 -8.85 3.17
C HIS A 85 1.51 -7.90 2.13
N PRO A 86 2.39 -6.99 2.56
CA PRO A 86 2.99 -5.98 1.68
C PRO A 86 3.84 -6.56 0.56
N HIS A 87 4.48 -7.72 0.78
CA HIS A 87 5.27 -8.42 -0.24
C HIS A 87 4.42 -8.84 -1.43
N VAL A 88 3.22 -9.40 -1.18
CA VAL A 88 2.27 -9.78 -2.25
C VAL A 88 1.92 -8.59 -3.14
N VAL A 89 1.71 -7.42 -2.55
CA VAL A 89 1.38 -6.20 -3.31
C VAL A 89 2.61 -5.68 -4.06
N ARG A 90 3.81 -5.81 -3.50
CA ARG A 90 5.05 -5.45 -4.19
C ARG A 90 5.31 -6.33 -5.41
N GLU A 91 5.06 -7.63 -5.30
CA GLU A 91 5.20 -8.60 -6.39
C GLU A 91 4.11 -8.46 -7.46
N ASN A 92 2.95 -7.92 -7.11
CA ASN A 92 1.86 -7.66 -8.05
C ASN A 92 2.09 -6.45 -8.96
N VAL A 93 3.35 -6.11 -9.23
CA VAL A 93 3.73 -5.15 -10.27
C VAL A 93 4.24 -5.99 -11.42
N THR A 94 3.65 -5.85 -12.61
CA THR A 94 4.24 -6.45 -13.79
C THR A 94 5.61 -5.82 -13.98
N SER A 95 6.68 -6.59 -13.78
CA SER A 95 8.03 -6.15 -14.20
C SER A 95 7.90 -5.68 -15.64
N ALA A 96 8.16 -4.39 -15.87
CA ALA A 96 8.24 -3.86 -17.22
C ALA A 96 9.27 -4.72 -17.97
N ALA A 97 8.80 -5.38 -19.04
CA ALA A 97 9.64 -6.02 -20.04
C ALA A 97 10.60 -5.01 -20.67
#